data_AF-A0A2M8CIN5-F1
#
_entry.id   AF-A0A2M8CIN5-F1
#
_cell.length_a   1.000
_cell.length_b   1.000
_cell.length_c   1.000
_cell.angle_alpha   90.00
_cell.angle_beta   90.00
_cell.angle_gamma   90.00
#
_symmetry.space_group_name_H-M   'P 1'
#
loop_
_entity.id
_entity.type
_entity.pdbx_description
1 polymer ?
#
loop_
_entity_poly.entity_id
_entity_poly.type
_entity_poly.pdbx_seq_one_letter_code
_entity_poly.pdbx_strand_id
1 'polypeptide(L)'
;LISDSEFTVEADTIIPAIGQEPDIDFIEKDAIENQQVQTRISKVYIGGDAMRGASTAINAIADGRKVAEKIIREINPATEHDQEFSLRSHDVDELMFKKSQRIRGVSPNETPLTERKNFNLVTTTLSQEEAMAESSRCLQCDLLCNVCTTVCPNLAFRSFQINPVHYKLNKLVVHENKVNVVPDMEFVVNQPYQILHLEEWCNQCGNCTTFCPTSGSPWKEKPHVYFSRTAFEESEDGYFFNTDEKCLYHLKNGQESTLIFENGQFIYQEKGVEFQLDPTTFDIRGWNIDTRKNKEFTLSTAAEMSVVWQGFQHKNQS
;
A
#
# COMPACT_ATOMS: atom_id res chain seq x y z
N LEU A 1 13.06 -32.70 -16.26
CA LEU A 1 13.22 -32.72 -17.74
C LEU A 1 14.58 -32.13 -18.04
N ILE A 2 15.40 -32.81 -18.84
CA ILE A 2 16.71 -32.31 -19.27
C ILE A 2 16.43 -31.27 -20.36
N SER A 3 17.09 -30.12 -20.31
CA SER A 3 16.95 -29.10 -21.35
C SER A 3 17.33 -29.67 -22.73
N ASP A 4 16.57 -29.33 -23.77
CA ASP A 4 16.81 -29.69 -25.18
C ASP A 4 16.70 -31.19 -25.55
N SER A 5 16.03 -32.00 -24.74
CA SER A 5 15.64 -33.35 -25.13
C SER A 5 14.22 -33.38 -25.67
N GLU A 6 13.98 -33.94 -26.86
CA GLU A 6 12.64 -34.32 -27.31
C GLU A 6 12.11 -35.47 -26.44
N PHE A 7 10.84 -35.39 -26.03
CA PHE A 7 10.19 -36.45 -25.28
C PHE A 7 8.74 -36.63 -25.71
N THR A 8 8.27 -37.86 -25.65
CA THR A 8 6.88 -38.22 -25.90
C THR A 8 6.16 -38.38 -24.58
N VAL A 9 4.97 -37.78 -24.44
CA VAL A 9 4.07 -37.97 -23.30
C VAL A 9 2.80 -38.65 -23.79
N GLU A 10 2.51 -39.83 -23.26
CA GLU A 10 1.20 -40.45 -23.48
C GLU A 10 0.16 -39.73 -22.61
N ALA A 11 -0.97 -39.35 -23.21
CA ALA A 11 -2.08 -38.69 -22.52
C ALA A 11 -3.41 -39.11 -23.14
N ASP A 12 -4.41 -39.38 -22.29
CA ASP A 12 -5.78 -39.69 -22.73
C ASP A 12 -6.58 -38.43 -23.11
N THR A 13 -6.16 -37.25 -22.61
CA THR A 13 -6.83 -35.98 -22.86
C THR A 13 -5.81 -34.85 -22.94
N ILE A 14 -5.94 -34.05 -23.99
CA ILE A 14 -5.12 -32.85 -24.22
C ILE A 14 -6.07 -31.66 -24.14
N ILE A 15 -5.81 -30.76 -23.19
CA ILE A 15 -6.54 -29.49 -23.05
C ILE A 15 -5.64 -28.39 -23.62
N PRO A 16 -5.92 -27.86 -24.82
CA PRO A 16 -5.09 -26.81 -25.39
C PRO A 16 -5.27 -25.52 -24.59
N ALA A 17 -4.17 -24.93 -24.13
CA ALA A 17 -4.14 -23.61 -23.53
C ALA A 17 -4.26 -22.53 -24.62
N ILE A 18 -5.46 -22.38 -25.18
CA ILE A 18 -5.74 -21.36 -26.20
C ILE A 18 -5.75 -19.97 -25.56
N GLY A 19 -5.03 -19.04 -26.18
CA GLY A 19 -5.06 -17.63 -25.80
C GLY A 19 -6.28 -16.90 -26.37
N GLN A 20 -6.33 -15.59 -26.15
CA GLN A 20 -7.34 -14.69 -26.68
C GLN A 20 -6.65 -13.48 -27.31
N GLU A 21 -7.26 -12.91 -28.35
CA GLU A 21 -6.83 -11.67 -28.98
C GLU A 21 -7.98 -10.65 -28.93
N PRO A 22 -7.70 -9.35 -28.74
CA PRO A 22 -8.73 -8.33 -28.80
C PRO A 22 -9.38 -8.28 -30.18
N ASP A 23 -10.71 -8.41 -30.23
CA ASP A 23 -11.51 -8.24 -31.44
C ASP A 23 -11.95 -6.78 -31.56
N ILE A 24 -11.08 -5.95 -32.17
CA ILE A 24 -11.26 -4.50 -32.31
C ILE A 24 -10.99 -4.10 -33.76
N ASP A 25 -11.77 -4.63 -34.68
CA ASP A 25 -11.66 -4.38 -36.13
C ASP A 25 -12.19 -2.99 -36.57
N PHE A 26 -12.83 -2.27 -35.65
CA PHE A 26 -13.48 -0.99 -35.88
C PHE A 26 -12.63 0.24 -35.48
N ILE A 27 -11.43 0.03 -34.92
CA ILE A 27 -10.48 1.10 -34.57
C ILE A 27 -9.06 0.71 -35.01
N GLU A 28 -8.29 1.65 -35.55
CA GLU A 28 -6.87 1.42 -35.87
C GLU A 28 -6.06 1.13 -34.60
N LYS A 29 -5.22 0.08 -34.63
CA LYS A 29 -4.40 -0.33 -33.47
C LYS A 29 -3.57 0.82 -32.90
N ASP A 30 -2.95 1.63 -33.76
CA ASP A 30 -2.15 2.79 -33.35
C ASP A 30 -2.93 3.85 -32.55
N ALA A 31 -4.26 3.89 -32.70
CA ALA A 31 -5.12 4.81 -31.98
C ALA A 31 -5.36 4.37 -30.52
N ILE A 32 -5.26 3.07 -30.26
CA ILE A 32 -5.49 2.44 -28.94
C ILE A 32 -4.21 1.94 -28.25
N GLU A 33 -3.10 1.81 -28.99
CA GLU A 33 -1.78 1.50 -28.42
C GLU A 33 -1.27 2.66 -27.57
N ASN A 34 -1.65 2.63 -26.29
CA ASN A 34 -1.16 3.53 -25.26
C ASN A 34 -0.99 2.75 -23.94
N GLN A 35 0.06 3.08 -23.18
CA GLN A 35 0.24 2.56 -21.81
C GLN A 35 -0.67 3.27 -20.78
N GLN A 36 -1.67 4.02 -21.25
CA GLN A 36 -2.59 4.79 -20.43
C GLN A 36 -4.04 4.45 -20.80
N VAL A 37 -4.94 4.64 -19.83
CA VAL A 37 -6.38 4.36 -19.99
C VAL A 37 -7.10 5.26 -21.00
N GLN A 38 -6.49 6.38 -21.41
CA GLN A 38 -7.03 7.25 -22.45
C GLN A 38 -6.32 6.94 -23.76
N THR A 39 -7.12 6.71 -24.81
CA THR A 39 -6.62 6.46 -26.16
C THR A 39 -6.18 7.76 -26.82
N ARG A 40 -5.60 7.68 -28.03
CA ARG A 40 -5.29 8.88 -28.82
C ARG A 40 -6.56 9.55 -29.37
N ILE A 41 -7.68 8.85 -29.37
CA ILE A 41 -8.98 9.38 -29.77
C ILE A 41 -9.58 10.11 -28.58
N SER A 42 -9.91 11.40 -28.77
CA SER A 42 -10.51 12.22 -27.73
C SER A 42 -11.78 11.58 -27.16
N LYS A 43 -11.90 11.55 -25.83
CA LYS A 43 -13.03 10.97 -25.09
C LYS A 43 -13.26 9.47 -25.30
N VAL A 44 -12.28 8.75 -25.83
CA VAL A 44 -12.28 7.28 -25.92
C VAL A 44 -11.24 6.71 -24.99
N TYR A 45 -11.65 5.70 -24.22
CA TYR A 45 -10.85 5.08 -23.16
C TYR A 45 -10.79 3.57 -23.36
N ILE A 46 -9.76 2.95 -22.79
CA ILE A 46 -9.48 1.53 -22.92
C ILE A 46 -9.03 0.94 -21.57
N GLY A 47 -9.29 -0.35 -21.36
CA GLY A 47 -8.91 -1.05 -20.13
C GLY A 47 -9.06 -2.57 -20.27
N GLY A 48 -8.54 -3.32 -19.31
CA GLY A 48 -8.59 -4.78 -19.33
C GLY A 48 -7.78 -5.37 -20.48
N ASP A 49 -8.22 -6.51 -21.00
CA ASP A 49 -7.45 -7.25 -22.00
C ASP A 49 -7.31 -6.48 -23.32
N ALA A 50 -8.25 -5.59 -23.63
CA ALA A 50 -8.15 -4.69 -24.77
C ALA A 50 -6.94 -3.74 -24.68
N MET A 51 -6.55 -3.33 -23.46
CA MET A 51 -5.40 -2.47 -23.21
C MET A 51 -4.11 -3.27 -22.97
N ARG A 52 -4.20 -4.38 -22.22
CA ARG A 52 -3.03 -5.08 -21.64
C ARG A 52 -2.67 -6.37 -22.37
N GLY A 53 -3.52 -6.84 -23.28
CA GLY A 53 -3.55 -8.26 -23.64
C GLY A 53 -4.02 -9.12 -22.47
N ALA A 54 -3.94 -10.45 -22.59
CA ALA A 54 -4.38 -11.38 -21.56
C ALA A 54 -3.82 -11.02 -20.17
N SER A 55 -4.70 -10.58 -19.27
CA SER A 55 -4.36 -10.15 -17.92
C SER A 55 -5.26 -10.82 -16.88
N THR A 56 -5.10 -10.43 -15.63
CA THR A 56 -5.99 -10.89 -14.55
C THR A 56 -7.26 -10.05 -14.54
N ALA A 57 -8.38 -10.65 -14.13
CA ALA A 57 -9.64 -9.93 -13.92
C ALA A 57 -9.46 -8.73 -12.96
N ILE A 58 -8.54 -8.84 -11.98
CA ILE A 58 -8.22 -7.76 -11.03
C ILE A 58 -7.64 -6.54 -11.76
N ASN A 59 -6.71 -6.74 -12.70
CA ASN A 59 -6.14 -5.65 -13.49
C ASN A 59 -7.20 -4.99 -14.38
N ALA A 60 -8.08 -5.79 -14.98
CA ALA A 60 -9.18 -5.27 -15.80
C ALA A 60 -10.16 -4.41 -14.98
N ILE A 61 -10.53 -4.87 -13.78
CA ILE A 61 -11.35 -4.09 -12.84
C ILE A 61 -10.64 -2.80 -12.44
N ALA A 62 -9.33 -2.85 -12.17
CA ALA A 62 -8.53 -1.69 -11.82
C ALA A 62 -8.50 -0.66 -12.97
N ASP A 63 -8.38 -1.10 -14.21
CA ASP A 63 -8.47 -0.21 -15.38
C ASP A 63 -9.85 0.41 -15.52
N GLY A 64 -10.92 -0.37 -15.32
CA GLY A 64 -12.30 0.15 -15.34
C GLY A 64 -12.52 1.28 -14.32
N ARG A 65 -11.97 1.13 -13.09
CA ARG A 65 -12.01 2.20 -12.09
C ARG A 65 -11.26 3.45 -12.53
N LYS A 66 -10.03 3.28 -13.06
CA LYS A 66 -9.22 4.40 -13.57
C LYS A 66 -9.89 5.13 -14.73
N VAL A 67 -10.52 4.39 -15.65
CA VAL A 67 -11.30 4.96 -16.76
C VAL A 67 -12.45 5.80 -16.22
N ALA A 68 -13.24 5.25 -15.28
CA ALA A 68 -14.36 5.97 -14.69
C ALA A 68 -13.92 7.25 -13.95
N GLU A 69 -12.88 7.16 -13.11
CA GLU A 69 -12.30 8.31 -12.42
C GLU A 69 -11.82 9.40 -13.39
N LYS A 70 -11.18 9.01 -14.50
CA LYS A 70 -10.72 9.95 -15.52
C LYS A 70 -11.87 10.67 -16.21
N ILE A 71 -12.90 9.93 -16.61
CA ILE A 71 -14.12 10.49 -17.21
C ILE A 71 -14.78 11.48 -16.25
N ILE A 72 -14.93 11.12 -14.97
CA ILE A 72 -15.54 11.99 -13.96
C ILE A 72 -14.76 13.30 -13.81
N ARG A 73 -13.42 13.23 -13.70
CA ARG A 73 -12.56 14.42 -13.58
C ARG A 73 -12.62 15.32 -14.81
N GLU A 74 -12.71 14.75 -16.01
CA GLU A 74 -12.83 15.53 -17.25
C GLU A 74 -14.19 16.25 -17.35
N ILE A 75 -15.27 15.63 -16.87
CA ILE A 75 -16.62 16.21 -16.89
C ILE A 75 -16.80 17.24 -15.76
N ASN A 76 -16.31 16.93 -14.57
CA ASN A 76 -16.44 17.78 -13.39
C ASN A 76 -15.10 17.86 -12.63
N PRO A 77 -14.22 18.80 -13.01
CA PRO A 77 -12.89 18.96 -12.41
C PRO A 77 -12.91 19.32 -10.92
N ALA A 78 -14.03 19.85 -10.42
CA ALA A 78 -14.22 20.20 -9.02
C ALA A 78 -14.68 19.00 -8.16
N THR A 79 -14.88 17.82 -8.75
CA THR A 79 -15.15 16.60 -7.97
C THR A 79 -13.86 16.17 -7.30
N GLU A 80 -13.61 16.69 -6.10
CA GLU A 80 -12.77 15.97 -5.16
C GLU A 80 -13.53 14.69 -4.82
N HIS A 81 -12.96 13.55 -5.21
CA HIS A 81 -13.35 12.31 -4.56
C HIS A 81 -12.81 12.42 -3.14
N ASP A 82 -13.61 13.00 -2.24
CA ASP A 82 -13.54 12.60 -0.84
C ASP A 82 -13.58 11.08 -0.90
N GLN A 83 -12.44 10.45 -0.59
CA GLN A 83 -12.46 9.03 -0.33
C GLN A 83 -13.49 8.89 0.77
N GLU A 84 -14.62 8.25 0.45
CA GLU A 84 -15.64 7.94 1.44
C GLU A 84 -14.88 7.30 2.61
N PHE A 85 -14.71 8.08 3.68
CA PHE A 85 -14.19 7.55 4.92
C PHE A 85 -15.09 6.37 5.20
N SER A 86 -14.47 5.20 5.22
CA SER A 86 -15.16 3.95 5.47
C SER A 86 -16.12 4.19 6.63
N LEU A 87 -17.44 4.19 6.37
CA LEU A 87 -18.51 4.33 7.36
C LEU A 87 -18.45 3.22 8.44
N ARG A 88 -17.44 2.36 8.36
CA ARG A 88 -17.15 1.24 9.22
C ARG A 88 -16.41 1.72 10.46
N SER A 89 -17.07 2.45 11.35
CA SER A 89 -16.57 2.55 12.74
C SER A 89 -16.74 1.19 13.39
N HIS A 90 -15.63 0.53 13.74
CA HIS A 90 -15.67 -0.73 14.47
C HIS A 90 -14.74 -0.64 15.67
N ASP A 91 -15.15 -1.31 16.74
CA ASP A 91 -14.30 -1.56 17.89
C ASP A 91 -13.15 -2.48 17.48
N VAL A 92 -11.91 -2.04 17.73
CA VAL A 92 -10.70 -2.84 17.45
C VAL A 92 -10.75 -4.17 18.18
N ASP A 93 -11.29 -4.17 19.40
CA ASP A 93 -11.39 -5.39 20.21
C ASP A 93 -12.36 -6.39 19.59
N GLU A 94 -13.49 -5.91 19.05
CA GLU A 94 -14.43 -6.76 18.31
C GLU A 94 -13.79 -7.37 17.06
N LEU A 95 -13.03 -6.57 16.30
CA LEU A 95 -12.33 -7.07 15.10
C LEU A 95 -11.24 -8.08 15.45
N MET A 96 -10.46 -7.81 16.50
CA MET A 96 -9.45 -8.75 16.99
C MET A 96 -10.10 -10.05 17.50
N PHE A 97 -11.23 -9.96 18.20
CA PHE A 97 -12.00 -11.11 18.62
C PHE A 97 -12.52 -11.92 17.44
N LYS A 98 -13.11 -11.28 16.42
CA LYS A 98 -13.54 -11.97 15.18
C LYS A 98 -12.39 -12.71 14.50
N LYS A 99 -11.20 -12.10 14.44
CA LYS A 99 -10.00 -12.71 13.86
C LYS A 99 -9.45 -13.90 14.64
N SER A 100 -9.74 -13.97 15.95
CA SER A 100 -9.35 -15.12 16.78
C SER A 100 -10.19 -16.36 16.50
N GLN A 101 -11.30 -16.22 15.77
CA GLN A 101 -12.24 -17.31 15.49
C GLN A 101 -12.16 -17.77 14.05
N ARG A 102 -12.17 -19.09 13.85
CA ARG A 102 -12.26 -19.69 12.52
C ARG A 102 -13.70 -20.08 12.22
N ILE A 103 -14.41 -19.21 11.52
CA ILE A 103 -15.73 -19.51 10.95
C ILE A 103 -15.54 -19.98 9.51
N ARG A 104 -16.13 -21.13 9.15
CA ARG A 104 -16.10 -21.63 7.77
C ARG A 104 -17.13 -20.86 6.94
N GLY A 105 -16.73 -20.44 5.74
CA GLY A 105 -17.65 -19.82 4.80
C GLY A 105 -18.66 -20.82 4.24
N VAL A 106 -19.76 -20.29 3.72
CA VAL A 106 -20.78 -21.12 3.06
C VAL A 106 -20.22 -21.58 1.72
N SER A 107 -20.17 -22.90 1.51
CA SER A 107 -19.83 -23.45 0.19
C SER A 107 -21.07 -23.37 -0.70
N PRO A 108 -21.00 -22.74 -1.88
CA PRO A 108 -22.10 -22.77 -2.83
C PRO A 108 -22.35 -24.20 -3.30
N ASN A 109 -23.61 -24.55 -3.56
CA ASN A 109 -23.95 -25.85 -4.11
C ASN A 109 -23.44 -25.96 -5.54
N GLU A 110 -22.95 -27.15 -5.90
CA GLU A 110 -22.57 -27.45 -7.27
C GLU A 110 -23.53 -28.48 -7.87
N THR A 111 -23.87 -28.29 -9.14
CA THR A 111 -24.63 -29.28 -9.90
C THR A 111 -23.81 -30.57 -10.10
N PRO A 112 -24.44 -31.76 -10.06
CA PRO A 112 -23.75 -33.02 -10.31
C PRO A 112 -23.08 -33.06 -11.68
N LEU A 113 -21.92 -33.72 -11.81
CA LEU A 113 -21.16 -33.79 -13.07
C LEU A 113 -22.00 -34.29 -14.26
N THR A 114 -22.94 -35.20 -14.00
CA THR A 114 -23.87 -35.76 -14.99
C THR A 114 -24.82 -34.73 -15.59
N GLU A 115 -25.03 -33.60 -14.91
CA GLU A 115 -25.99 -32.56 -15.26
C GLU A 115 -25.33 -31.28 -15.80
N ARG A 116 -24.00 -31.26 -15.98
CA ARG A 116 -23.24 -30.07 -16.42
C ARG A 116 -23.18 -29.88 -17.94
N LYS A 117 -23.86 -30.73 -18.74
CA LYS A 117 -23.89 -30.62 -20.21
C LYS A 117 -24.96 -29.63 -20.70
N ASN A 118 -24.98 -28.43 -20.14
CA ASN A 118 -25.89 -27.35 -20.50
C ASN A 118 -25.26 -25.99 -20.10
N PHE A 119 -26.00 -24.90 -20.32
CA PHE A 119 -25.56 -23.54 -19.99
C PHE A 119 -26.02 -23.06 -18.60
N ASN A 120 -26.56 -23.94 -17.76
CA ASN A 120 -26.94 -23.56 -16.40
C ASN A 120 -25.70 -23.32 -15.55
N LEU A 121 -25.85 -22.51 -14.50
CA LEU A 121 -24.78 -22.28 -13.53
C LEU A 121 -24.35 -23.59 -12.89
N VAL A 122 -23.05 -23.90 -13.00
CA VAL A 122 -22.48 -25.08 -12.34
C VAL A 122 -22.46 -24.87 -10.83
N THR A 123 -21.97 -23.71 -10.39
CA THR A 123 -21.95 -23.26 -9.01
C THR A 123 -23.14 -22.32 -8.80
N THR A 124 -24.06 -22.69 -7.90
CA THR A 124 -25.25 -21.89 -7.64
C THR A 124 -24.91 -20.63 -6.85
N THR A 125 -25.71 -19.58 -7.01
CA THR A 125 -25.61 -18.37 -6.19
C THR A 125 -26.03 -18.64 -4.74
N LEU A 126 -25.44 -17.91 -3.80
CA LEU A 126 -25.91 -17.89 -2.41
C LEU A 126 -27.32 -17.31 -2.34
N SER A 127 -28.16 -17.85 -1.46
CA SER A 127 -29.39 -17.19 -1.04
C SER A 127 -29.07 -15.88 -0.33
N GLN A 128 -30.07 -15.00 -0.18
CA GLN A 128 -29.90 -13.74 0.55
C GLN A 128 -29.37 -13.96 1.98
N GLU A 129 -29.89 -14.97 2.68
CA GLU A 129 -29.48 -15.32 4.05
C GLU A 129 -28.03 -15.80 4.10
N GLU A 130 -27.64 -16.68 3.19
CA GLU A 130 -26.26 -17.17 3.07
C GLU A 130 -25.29 -16.05 2.69
N ALA A 131 -25.69 -15.16 1.78
CA ALA A 131 -24.89 -14.01 1.38
C ALA A 131 -24.68 -13.02 2.53
N MET A 132 -25.70 -12.77 3.35
CA MET A 132 -25.61 -11.95 4.56
C MET A 132 -24.70 -12.61 5.61
N ALA A 133 -24.83 -13.93 5.81
CA ALA A 133 -23.98 -14.69 6.73
C ALA A 133 -22.51 -14.70 6.28
N GLU A 134 -22.25 -14.86 4.99
CA GLU A 134 -20.89 -14.83 4.44
C GLU A 134 -20.28 -13.43 4.53
N SER A 135 -21.07 -12.39 4.25
CA SER A 135 -20.62 -10.99 4.34
C SER A 135 -20.29 -10.58 5.78
N SER A 136 -21.04 -11.08 6.78
CA SER A 136 -20.78 -10.79 8.20
C SER A 136 -19.49 -11.42 8.73
N ARG A 137 -18.91 -12.38 8.00
CA ARG A 137 -17.61 -13.00 8.28
C ARG A 137 -16.42 -12.13 7.86
N CYS A 138 -16.65 -10.99 7.17
CA CYS A 138 -15.58 -10.09 6.76
C CYS A 138 -14.74 -9.61 7.95
N LEU A 139 -13.43 -9.83 7.90
CA LEU A 139 -12.48 -9.47 8.96
C LEU A 139 -11.92 -8.05 8.84
N GLN A 140 -12.36 -7.29 7.83
CA GLN A 140 -11.95 -5.90 7.57
C GLN A 140 -10.44 -5.71 7.56
N CYS A 141 -9.74 -6.56 6.77
CA CYS A 141 -8.29 -6.49 6.63
C CYS A 141 -7.79 -5.19 5.99
N ASP A 142 -8.68 -4.45 5.31
CA ASP A 142 -8.45 -3.12 4.77
C ASP A 142 -8.42 -2.03 5.85
N LEU A 143 -9.05 -2.26 7.02
CA LEU A 143 -9.03 -1.35 8.16
C LEU A 143 -7.90 -1.70 9.13
N LEU A 144 -7.86 -2.97 9.55
CA LEU A 144 -6.91 -3.48 10.53
C LEU A 144 -6.32 -4.77 9.98
N CYS A 145 -5.01 -4.88 9.79
CA CYS A 145 -4.39 -6.14 9.39
C CYS A 145 -3.98 -6.97 10.64
N ASN A 146 -2.96 -6.52 11.37
CA ASN A 146 -2.43 -7.10 12.63
C ASN A 146 -2.11 -8.60 12.63
N VAL A 147 -2.05 -9.26 11.47
CA VAL A 147 -1.71 -10.69 11.44
C VAL A 147 -0.28 -10.93 11.95
N CYS A 148 0.69 -10.10 11.56
CA CYS A 148 2.06 -10.24 12.04
C CYS A 148 2.22 -9.96 13.54
N THR A 149 1.34 -9.15 14.15
CA THR A 149 1.36 -8.89 15.60
C THR A 149 0.82 -10.07 16.39
N THR A 150 -0.09 -10.86 15.84
CA THR A 150 -0.68 -12.01 16.53
C THR A 150 0.11 -13.31 16.35
N VAL A 151 0.79 -13.48 15.22
CA VAL A 151 1.52 -14.73 14.91
C VAL A 151 2.99 -14.69 15.31
N CYS A 152 3.55 -13.52 15.65
CA CYS A 152 4.96 -13.42 16.00
C CYS A 152 5.22 -14.04 17.39
N PRO A 153 6.02 -15.12 17.48
CA PRO A 153 6.28 -15.79 18.77
C PRO A 153 7.09 -14.92 19.73
N ASN A 154 7.91 -14.00 19.21
CA ASN A 154 8.74 -13.10 20.01
C ASN A 154 8.05 -11.77 20.32
N LEU A 155 6.80 -11.58 19.86
CA LEU A 155 6.08 -10.32 19.98
C LEU A 155 6.88 -9.12 19.42
N ALA A 156 7.62 -9.31 18.33
CA ALA A 156 8.46 -8.28 17.71
C ALA A 156 7.67 -7.25 16.88
N PHE A 157 6.33 -7.33 16.80
CA PHE A 157 5.53 -6.34 16.09
C PHE A 157 4.57 -5.63 17.04
N ARG A 158 4.39 -4.32 16.84
CA ARG A 158 3.45 -3.51 17.61
C ARG A 158 2.55 -2.73 16.68
N SER A 159 1.24 -2.85 16.90
CA SER A 159 0.26 -2.01 16.22
C SER A 159 0.14 -0.68 16.95
N PHE A 160 -0.05 0.40 16.21
CA PHE A 160 -0.31 1.73 16.75
C PHE A 160 -1.33 2.45 15.85
N GLN A 161 -2.05 3.38 16.45
CA GLN A 161 -3.01 4.20 15.72
C GLN A 161 -2.34 5.48 15.20
N ILE A 162 -2.78 5.91 14.02
CA ILE A 162 -2.47 7.20 13.43
C ILE A 162 -3.77 7.91 13.06
N ASN A 163 -3.70 9.23 12.93
CA ASN A 163 -4.66 9.94 12.11
C ASN A 163 -4.26 9.72 10.64
N PRO A 164 -5.17 9.24 9.77
CA PRO A 164 -4.90 9.15 8.34
C PRO A 164 -4.38 10.48 7.78
N VAL A 165 -3.41 10.39 6.88
CA VAL A 165 -2.73 11.57 6.33
C VAL A 165 -2.84 11.60 4.81
N HIS A 166 -3.02 12.80 4.26
CA HIS A 166 -2.91 13.10 2.83
C HIS A 166 -2.11 14.39 2.67
N TYR A 167 -0.85 14.24 2.27
CA TYR A 167 0.05 15.36 2.07
C TYR A 167 0.30 15.57 0.58
N LYS A 168 0.18 16.83 0.13
CA LYS A 168 0.61 17.26 -1.20
C LYS A 168 2.05 17.76 -1.07
N LEU A 169 3.00 16.85 -1.18
CA LEU A 169 4.40 17.15 -0.91
C LEU A 169 5.00 18.05 -1.99
N ASN A 170 5.77 19.03 -1.52
CA ASN A 170 6.64 19.84 -2.34
C ASN A 170 8.10 19.42 -2.10
N LYS A 171 8.97 19.70 -3.06
CA LYS A 171 10.43 19.54 -2.94
C LYS A 171 11.14 20.86 -3.14
N LEU A 172 12.36 20.96 -2.59
CA LEU A 172 13.26 22.08 -2.88
C LEU A 172 14.19 21.70 -4.04
N VAL A 173 14.27 22.58 -5.03
CA VAL A 173 15.23 22.48 -6.14
C VAL A 173 16.22 23.63 -6.01
N VAL A 174 17.47 23.30 -5.72
CA VAL A 174 18.58 24.27 -5.70
C VAL A 174 19.23 24.31 -7.08
N HIS A 175 19.20 25.48 -7.71
CA HIS A 175 19.87 25.73 -8.97
C HIS A 175 20.47 27.14 -8.98
N GLU A 176 21.77 27.27 -9.27
CA GLU A 176 22.47 28.56 -9.35
C GLU A 176 22.29 29.44 -8.09
N ASN A 177 22.48 28.85 -6.91
CA ASN A 177 22.25 29.48 -5.61
C ASN A 177 20.81 29.97 -5.33
N LYS A 178 19.83 29.62 -6.18
CA LYS A 178 18.42 29.89 -5.95
C LYS A 178 17.70 28.63 -5.53
N VAL A 179 16.76 28.79 -4.60
CA VAL A 179 15.91 27.71 -4.10
C VAL A 179 14.51 27.92 -4.68
N ASN A 180 13.99 26.92 -5.37
CA ASN A 180 12.61 26.90 -5.84
C ASN A 180 11.84 25.80 -5.12
N VAL A 181 10.62 26.10 -4.70
CA VAL A 181 9.67 25.12 -4.19
C VAL A 181 8.83 24.64 -5.37
N VAL A 182 8.81 23.34 -5.62
CA VAL A 182 8.03 22.75 -6.71
C VAL A 182 7.20 21.56 -6.20
N PRO A 183 6.02 21.31 -6.76
CA PRO A 183 5.24 20.10 -6.45
C PRO A 183 6.04 18.83 -6.75
N ASP A 184 5.85 17.80 -5.93
CA ASP A 184 6.57 16.53 -6.05
C ASP A 184 5.60 15.34 -6.20
N MET A 185 4.91 14.98 -5.12
CA MET A 185 4.00 13.83 -5.10
C MET A 185 2.92 13.96 -4.02
N GLU A 186 1.89 13.13 -4.11
CA GLU A 186 0.95 12.93 -3.00
C GLU A 186 1.41 11.75 -2.14
N PHE A 187 1.44 11.97 -0.83
CA PHE A 187 1.70 10.94 0.17
C PHE A 187 0.41 10.67 0.94
N VAL A 188 -0.08 9.43 0.89
CA VAL A 188 -1.39 9.05 1.43
C VAL A 188 -1.26 7.81 2.29
N VAL A 189 -1.73 7.91 3.54
CA VAL A 189 -1.92 6.77 4.43
C VAL A 189 -3.33 6.80 4.97
N ASN A 190 -4.18 5.95 4.39
CA ASN A 190 -5.61 5.88 4.73
C ASN A 190 -5.91 4.95 5.90
N GLN A 191 -5.06 3.95 6.12
CA GLN A 191 -5.27 2.98 7.19
C GLN A 191 -4.90 3.62 8.54
N PRO A 192 -5.85 3.72 9.49
CA PRO A 192 -5.59 4.34 10.78
C PRO A 192 -4.74 3.46 11.69
N TYR A 193 -4.56 2.17 11.39
CA TYR A 193 -3.73 1.26 12.18
C TYR A 193 -2.48 0.87 11.40
N GLN A 194 -1.32 1.23 11.94
CA GLN A 194 0.00 0.94 11.40
C GLN A 194 0.73 -0.05 12.31
N ILE A 195 1.86 -0.59 11.82
CA ILE A 195 2.62 -1.62 12.53
C ILE A 195 4.11 -1.25 12.50
N LEU A 196 4.74 -1.24 13.68
CA LEU A 196 6.19 -1.17 13.86
C LEU A 196 6.78 -2.57 14.03
N HIS A 197 8.02 -2.73 13.58
CA HIS A 197 8.85 -3.90 13.84
C HIS A 197 9.92 -3.54 14.86
N LEU A 198 9.97 -4.25 15.98
CA LEU A 198 10.95 -4.11 17.04
C LEU A 198 12.13 -5.04 16.71
N GLU A 199 13.15 -4.50 16.04
CA GLU A 199 14.19 -5.31 15.39
C GLU A 199 14.90 -6.23 16.39
N GLU A 200 15.27 -5.69 17.55
CA GLU A 200 16.03 -6.41 18.59
C GLU A 200 15.25 -7.59 19.22
N TRP A 201 13.94 -7.69 19.00
CA TRP A 201 13.13 -8.84 19.46
C TRP A 201 12.93 -9.89 18.36
N CYS A 202 13.24 -9.55 17.10
CA CYS A 202 13.04 -10.43 15.97
C CYS A 202 14.21 -11.40 15.81
N ASN A 203 13.90 -12.68 15.65
CA ASN A 203 14.89 -13.71 15.26
C ASN A 203 14.76 -14.09 13.77
N GLN A 204 14.02 -13.29 13.00
CA GLN A 204 13.81 -13.48 11.56
C GLN A 204 13.30 -14.88 11.18
N CYS A 205 12.50 -15.53 12.04
CA CYS A 205 11.97 -16.88 11.79
C CYS A 205 11.01 -16.99 10.60
N GLY A 206 10.56 -15.87 10.04
CA GLY A 206 9.68 -15.82 8.87
C GLY A 206 8.22 -16.18 9.14
N ASN A 207 7.82 -16.46 10.39
CA ASN A 207 6.43 -16.86 10.68
C ASN A 207 5.42 -15.79 10.22
N CYS A 208 5.73 -14.51 10.42
CA CYS A 208 4.90 -13.40 9.93
C CYS A 208 4.77 -13.35 8.40
N THR A 209 5.73 -13.91 7.65
CA THR A 209 5.69 -13.99 6.17
C THR A 209 4.69 -15.06 5.75
N THR A 210 4.74 -16.24 6.36
CA THR A 210 3.82 -17.36 6.07
C THR A 210 2.35 -16.98 6.23
N PHE A 211 2.03 -16.16 7.23
CA PHE A 211 0.66 -15.72 7.50
C PHE A 211 0.30 -14.37 6.86
N CYS A 212 1.21 -13.74 6.13
CA CYS A 212 0.97 -12.42 5.56
C CYS A 212 -0.15 -12.51 4.50
N PRO A 213 -1.29 -11.81 4.68
CA PRO A 213 -2.37 -11.83 3.68
C PRO A 213 -2.01 -11.01 2.44
N THR A 214 -1.00 -10.14 2.54
CA THR A 214 -0.37 -9.45 1.43
C THR A 214 0.89 -10.24 1.02
N SER A 215 1.26 -10.25 -0.26
CA SER A 215 2.43 -11.01 -0.76
C SER A 215 3.80 -10.43 -0.34
N GLY A 216 3.98 -10.09 0.94
CA GLY A 216 5.17 -9.42 1.50
C GLY A 216 5.70 -10.08 2.78
N SER A 217 6.88 -9.64 3.21
CA SER A 217 7.58 -10.11 4.42
C SER A 217 7.57 -9.04 5.51
N PRO A 218 6.68 -9.12 6.51
CA PRO A 218 6.53 -8.04 7.50
C PRO A 218 7.81 -7.66 8.25
N TRP A 219 8.67 -8.64 8.55
CA TRP A 219 9.94 -8.39 9.25
C TRP A 219 11.00 -7.66 8.40
N LYS A 220 10.81 -7.56 7.08
CA LYS A 220 11.69 -6.81 6.17
C LYS A 220 11.12 -5.44 5.78
N GLU A 221 9.79 -5.33 5.77
CA GLU A 221 9.09 -4.23 5.11
C GLU A 221 8.48 -3.24 6.10
N LYS A 222 8.21 -3.67 7.35
CA LYS A 222 7.64 -2.78 8.36
C LYS A 222 8.75 -1.90 8.94
N PRO A 223 8.44 -0.65 9.35
CA PRO A 223 9.42 0.24 9.96
C PRO A 223 10.19 -0.43 11.10
N HIS A 224 11.49 -0.64 10.92
CA HIS A 224 12.38 -1.22 11.91
C HIS A 224 12.70 -0.20 12.98
N VAL A 225 12.40 -0.53 14.23
CA VAL A 225 12.62 0.33 15.39
C VAL A 225 13.64 -0.34 16.30
N TYR A 226 14.64 0.44 16.68
CA TYR A 226 15.69 0.06 17.60
C TYR A 226 15.49 0.77 18.95
N PHE A 227 15.81 0.07 20.04
CA PHE A 227 15.77 0.60 21.40
C PHE A 227 17.11 1.20 21.82
N SER A 228 18.21 0.74 21.24
CA SER A 228 19.55 1.25 21.53
C SER A 228 20.10 2.07 20.37
N ARG A 229 20.75 3.19 20.72
CA ARG A 229 21.46 4.04 19.75
C ARG A 229 22.53 3.27 18.98
N THR A 230 23.24 2.38 19.67
CA THR A 230 24.30 1.56 19.06
C THR A 230 23.75 0.59 18.02
N ALA A 231 22.68 -0.16 18.31
CA ALA A 231 22.10 -1.08 17.33
C ALA A 231 21.53 -0.33 16.11
N PHE A 232 20.95 0.85 16.33
CA PHE A 232 20.51 1.73 15.25
C PHE A 232 21.67 2.16 14.34
N GLU A 233 22.80 2.58 14.90
CA GLU A 233 23.96 3.02 14.10
C GLU A 233 24.63 1.88 13.32
N GLU A 234 24.49 0.63 13.78
CA GLU A 234 24.98 -0.57 13.09
C GLU A 234 24.01 -1.10 12.03
N SER A 235 22.79 -0.56 11.95
CA SER A 235 21.75 -1.00 11.01
C SER A 235 21.93 -0.43 9.59
N GLU A 236 21.35 -1.11 8.60
CA GLU A 236 21.28 -0.59 7.22
C GLU A 236 20.13 0.41 7.04
N ASP A 237 19.01 0.15 7.72
CA ASP A 237 17.85 1.02 7.76
C ASP A 237 17.10 0.93 9.11
N GLY A 238 16.34 1.96 9.42
CA GLY A 238 15.38 1.94 10.52
C GLY A 238 15.29 3.24 11.28
N TYR A 239 14.75 3.14 12.48
CA TYR A 239 14.31 4.26 13.30
C TYR A 239 14.77 4.09 14.75
N PHE A 240 15.16 5.19 15.38
CA PHE A 240 15.48 5.25 16.80
C PHE A 240 14.85 6.51 17.40
N PHE A 241 14.05 6.35 18.45
CA PHE A 241 13.43 7.48 19.13
C PHE A 241 14.19 7.82 20.41
N ASN A 242 14.86 8.98 20.42
CA ASN A 242 15.48 9.52 21.62
C ASN A 242 14.42 10.20 22.49
N THR A 243 14.14 9.64 23.66
CA THR A 243 13.11 10.15 24.58
C THR A 243 13.48 11.47 25.24
N ASP A 244 14.78 11.71 25.48
CA ASP A 244 15.26 12.90 26.19
C ASP A 244 15.19 14.13 25.29
N GLU A 245 15.63 13.97 24.04
CA GLU A 245 15.58 15.01 23.00
C GLU A 245 14.20 15.10 22.34
N LYS A 246 13.33 14.09 22.53
CA LYS A 246 12.12 13.88 21.72
C LYS A 246 12.45 14.00 20.23
N CYS A 247 13.42 13.21 19.79
CA CYS A 247 13.92 13.25 18.43
C CYS A 247 13.81 11.85 17.81
N LEU A 248 13.16 11.77 16.66
CA LEU A 248 13.13 10.54 15.87
C LEU A 248 14.28 10.58 14.86
N TYR A 249 15.23 9.68 15.05
CA TYR A 249 16.30 9.41 14.11
C TYR A 249 15.85 8.37 13.10
N HIS A 250 16.26 8.53 11.85
CA HIS A 250 16.07 7.58 10.78
C HIS A 250 17.38 7.40 10.02
N LEU A 251 17.76 6.15 9.76
CA LEU A 251 18.93 5.77 8.99
C LEU A 251 18.47 5.00 7.75
N LYS A 252 19.08 5.30 6.60
CA LYS A 252 18.88 4.52 5.37
C LYS A 252 20.11 4.61 4.49
N ASN A 253 20.74 3.46 4.20
CA ASN A 253 21.94 3.39 3.37
C ASN A 253 23.06 4.33 3.85
N GLY A 254 23.26 4.42 5.16
CA GLY A 254 24.28 5.29 5.78
C GLY A 254 23.96 6.80 5.77
N GLN A 255 22.75 7.19 5.36
CA GLN A 255 22.27 8.57 5.46
C GLN A 255 21.33 8.70 6.66
N GLU A 256 21.73 9.55 7.61
CA GLU A 256 20.92 9.87 8.79
C GLU A 256 20.05 11.11 8.50
N SER A 257 18.82 11.05 9.02
CA SER A 257 17.87 12.16 9.07
C SER A 257 17.17 12.17 10.42
N THR A 258 16.71 13.35 10.85
CA THR A 258 16.01 13.53 12.12
C THR A 258 14.68 14.25 11.92
N LEU A 259 13.73 13.95 12.80
CA LEU A 259 12.44 14.63 12.88
C LEU A 259 12.14 14.96 14.34
N ILE A 260 11.85 16.23 14.60
CA ILE A 260 11.46 16.75 15.92
C ILE A 260 10.15 17.50 15.78
N PHE A 261 9.27 17.44 16.79
CA PHE A 261 8.10 18.29 16.87
C PHE A 261 8.29 19.38 17.95
N GLU A 262 8.45 20.62 17.52
CA GLU A 262 8.69 21.76 18.40
C GLU A 262 7.92 22.99 17.91
N ASN A 263 7.44 23.81 18.86
CA ASN A 263 6.72 25.05 18.57
C ASN A 263 5.54 24.92 17.58
N GLY A 264 4.89 23.75 17.56
CA GLY A 264 3.74 23.48 16.67
C GLY A 264 4.12 23.14 15.23
N GLN A 265 5.39 22.82 14.95
CA GLN A 265 5.89 22.48 13.62
C GLN A 265 6.76 21.22 13.69
N PHE A 266 6.86 20.52 12.57
CA PHE A 266 7.90 19.49 12.40
C PHE A 266 9.18 20.14 11.90
N ILE A 267 10.29 19.86 12.57
CA ILE A 267 11.63 20.19 12.12
C ILE A 267 12.25 18.90 11.59
N TYR A 268 12.41 18.82 10.27
CA TYR A 268 13.04 17.69 9.59
C TYR A 268 14.44 18.10 9.13
N GLN A 269 15.45 17.30 9.46
CA GLN A 269 16.83 17.58 9.06
C GLN A 269 17.44 16.36 8.38
N GLU A 270 18.12 16.60 7.27
CA GLU A 270 18.98 15.61 6.63
C GLU A 270 20.27 16.28 6.14
N LYS A 271 21.16 15.51 5.50
CA LYS A 271 22.45 16.05 5.06
C LYS A 271 22.29 17.19 4.05
N GLY A 272 22.52 18.41 4.55
CA GLY A 272 22.59 19.64 3.76
C GLY A 272 21.31 20.48 3.76
N VAL A 273 20.26 20.07 4.48
CA VAL A 273 19.02 20.83 4.60
C VAL A 273 18.32 20.57 5.93
N GLU A 274 17.70 21.61 6.45
CA GLU A 274 16.69 21.56 7.50
C GLU A 274 15.40 22.18 6.95
N PHE A 275 14.28 21.57 7.27
CA PHE A 275 12.93 21.99 6.90
C PHE A 275 12.10 22.28 8.14
N GLN A 276 11.28 23.31 8.06
CA GLN A 276 10.18 23.58 8.99
C GLN A 276 8.88 23.29 8.25
N LEU A 277 8.10 22.35 8.76
CA LEU A 277 6.94 21.78 8.09
C LEU A 277 5.70 21.96 8.93
N ASP A 278 4.59 22.27 8.27
CA ASP A 278 3.27 22.27 8.88
C ASP A 278 2.86 20.82 9.23
N PRO A 279 2.44 20.53 10.47
CA PRO A 279 2.16 19.16 10.88
C PRO A 279 0.87 18.57 10.29
N THR A 280 -0.02 19.41 9.75
CA THR A 280 -1.31 18.98 9.21
C THR A 280 -1.29 18.85 7.69
N THR A 281 -0.67 19.82 7.01
CA THR A 281 -0.62 19.90 5.54
C THR A 281 0.70 19.40 4.96
N PHE A 282 1.76 19.37 5.77
CA PHE A 282 3.14 19.14 5.34
C PHE A 282 3.70 20.24 4.42
N ASP A 283 3.05 21.41 4.38
CA ASP A 283 3.54 22.59 3.67
C ASP A 283 4.87 23.08 4.28
N ILE A 284 5.78 23.49 3.40
CA ILE A 284 7.07 24.06 3.79
C ILE A 284 6.86 25.47 4.34
N ARG A 285 7.09 25.64 5.65
CA ARG A 285 7.04 26.93 6.35
C ARG A 285 8.38 27.67 6.32
N GLY A 286 9.48 26.93 6.22
CA GLY A 286 10.83 27.47 6.17
C GLY A 286 11.87 26.39 5.87
N TRP A 287 13.08 26.81 5.55
CA TRP A 287 14.21 25.90 5.36
C TRP A 287 15.53 26.60 5.66
N ASN A 288 16.54 25.80 5.99
CA ASN A 288 17.93 26.21 6.08
C ASN A 288 18.76 25.24 5.23
N ILE A 289 19.43 25.75 4.19
CA ILE A 289 20.04 24.93 3.14
C ILE A 289 21.35 25.51 2.65
N ASP A 290 22.31 24.65 2.35
CA ASP A 290 23.54 25.05 1.67
C ASP A 290 23.30 25.15 0.15
N THR A 291 23.20 26.37 -0.37
CA THR A 291 22.87 26.61 -1.77
C THR A 291 24.04 26.42 -2.74
N ARG A 292 25.25 26.10 -2.25
CA ARG A 292 26.48 26.02 -3.07
C ARG A 292 26.51 24.85 -4.05
N LYS A 293 25.64 23.85 -3.87
CA LYS A 293 25.55 22.67 -4.73
C LYS A 293 24.14 22.57 -5.30
N ASN A 294 24.05 22.40 -6.62
CA ASN A 294 22.79 22.05 -7.25
C ASN A 294 22.34 20.67 -6.75
N LYS A 295 21.18 20.62 -6.10
CA LYS A 295 20.63 19.41 -5.49
C LYS A 295 19.13 19.57 -5.28
N GLU A 296 18.42 18.46 -5.31
CA GLU A 296 17.00 18.38 -4.93
C GLU A 296 16.86 17.75 -3.55
N PHE A 297 15.88 18.21 -2.78
CA PHE A 297 15.56 17.70 -1.46
C PHE A 297 14.06 17.42 -1.40
N THR A 298 13.71 16.14 -1.23
CA THR A 298 12.34 15.61 -1.24
C THR A 298 11.84 15.36 0.19
N LEU A 299 10.53 15.41 0.39
CA LEU A 299 9.91 15.24 1.70
C LEU A 299 9.29 13.86 1.95
N SER A 300 9.49 12.88 1.05
CA SER A 300 8.92 11.53 1.19
C SER A 300 9.36 10.85 2.50
N THR A 301 10.66 10.88 2.81
CA THR A 301 11.22 10.33 4.06
C THR A 301 10.66 11.06 5.28
N ALA A 302 10.59 12.40 5.23
CA ALA A 302 10.02 13.19 6.32
C ALA A 302 8.54 12.83 6.57
N ALA A 303 7.76 12.62 5.50
CA ALA A 303 6.37 12.19 5.59
C ALA A 303 6.25 10.79 6.23
N GLU A 304 7.07 9.82 5.83
CA GLU A 304 7.15 8.49 6.47
C GLU A 304 7.50 8.61 7.95
N MET A 305 8.53 9.40 8.29
CA MET A 305 8.93 9.68 9.67
C MET A 305 7.80 10.31 10.49
N SER A 306 6.97 11.18 9.91
CA SER A 306 5.85 11.80 10.62
C SER A 306 4.75 10.81 10.99
N VAL A 307 4.57 9.75 10.17
CA VAL A 307 3.66 8.64 10.47
C VAL A 307 4.22 7.78 11.60
N VAL A 308 5.50 7.39 11.51
CA VAL A 308 6.20 6.63 12.56
C VAL A 308 6.22 7.38 13.88
N TRP A 309 6.45 8.70 13.84
CA TRP A 309 6.45 9.59 15.00
C TRP A 309 5.16 9.49 15.83
N GLN A 310 3.98 9.40 15.18
CA GLN A 310 2.70 9.24 15.88
C GLN A 310 2.68 7.98 16.78
N GLY A 311 3.35 6.91 16.37
CA GLY A 311 3.49 5.68 17.17
C GLY A 311 4.25 5.87 18.48
N PHE A 312 5.12 6.88 18.57
CA PHE A 312 5.84 7.24 19.80
C PHE A 312 5.12 8.31 20.64
N GLN A 313 4.10 8.99 20.09
CA GLN A 313 3.32 9.99 20.82
C GLN A 313 2.16 9.39 21.62
N HIS A 314 1.69 8.22 21.23
CA HIS A 314 0.61 7.53 21.94
C HIS A 314 1.10 7.02 23.30
N LYS A 315 0.82 7.80 24.35
CA LYS A 315 0.88 7.31 25.73
C LYS A 315 -0.05 6.12 25.87
N ASN A 316 0.50 4.99 26.31
CA ASN A 316 -0.17 3.82 26.89
C ASN A 316 -1.70 3.96 26.97
N GLN A 317 -2.41 3.52 25.93
CA GLN A 317 -3.72 2.94 26.17
C GLN A 317 -3.45 1.55 26.72
N SER A 318 -3.54 1.50 28.05
CA SER A 318 -3.51 0.30 28.89
C SER A 318 -4.48 -0.76 28.42
#